data_AF-A0A159W815-F1
#
_entry.id   AF-A0A159W815-F1
#
_cell.length_a   1.000
_cell.length_b   1.000
_cell.length_c   1.000
_cell.angle_alpha   90.00
_cell.angle_beta   90.00
_cell.angle_gamma   90.00
#
_symmetry.space_group_name_H-M   'P 1'
#
loop_
_entity.id
_entity.type
_entity.pdbx_description
1 polymer ?
#
loop_
_entity_poly.entity_id
_entity_poly.type
_entity_poly.pdbx_seq_one_letter_code
_entity_poly.pdbx_strand_id
1 'polypeptide(L)' 'ANAEADKKRRALVEARNQAEALVHSSEKSLKEYGEKVSEADRTAIADAIAALKTAAEGDDAAEIEAKTQALAETSMKL' A
#
# COMPACT_ATOMS: atom_id res chain seq x y z
N ALA A 1 -29.10 16.20 -0.35
CA ALA A 1 -28.67 14.96 -1.03
C ALA A 1 -27.17 15.08 -1.31
N ASN A 2 -26.34 14.28 -0.63
CA ASN A 2 -24.87 14.19 -0.82
C ASN A 2 -24.35 12.75 -0.60
N ALA A 3 -25.24 11.76 -0.45
CA ALA A 3 -24.90 10.43 0.04
C ALA A 3 -23.84 9.70 -0.80
N GLU A 4 -23.87 9.83 -2.14
CA GLU A 4 -22.87 9.20 -3.00
C GLU A 4 -21.51 9.90 -2.95
N ALA A 5 -21.48 11.23 -2.88
CA ALA A 5 -20.24 11.99 -2.75
C ALA A 5 -19.58 11.74 -1.39
N ASP A 6 -20.38 11.67 -0.32
CA ASP A 6 -19.92 11.33 1.03
C ASP A 6 -19.40 9.90 1.10
N LYS A 7 -20.08 8.95 0.42
CA LYS A 7 -19.61 7.56 0.31
C LYS A 7 -18.28 7.46 -0.43
N LYS A 8 -18.09 8.19 -1.54
CA LYS A 8 -16.82 8.22 -2.28
C LYS A 8 -15.68 8.81 -1.45
N ARG A 9 -15.91 9.94 -0.76
CA ARG A 9 -14.91 10.53 0.14
C ARG A 9 -14.53 9.58 1.27
N ARG A 10 -15.50 8.92 1.88
CA ARG A 10 -15.25 7.95 2.94
C ARG A 10 -14.41 6.77 2.43
N ALA A 11 -14.76 6.21 1.26
CA ALA A 11 -14.01 5.12 0.64
C ALA A 11 -12.55 5.54 0.37
N LEU A 12 -12.33 6.74 -0.17
CA LEU A 12 -10.98 7.25 -0.42
C LEU A 12 -10.16 7.39 0.86
N VAL A 13 -10.75 7.95 1.92
CA VAL A 13 -10.07 8.08 3.23
C VAL A 13 -9.74 6.71 3.82
N GLU A 14 -10.67 5.75 3.72
CA GLU A 14 -10.47 4.39 4.20
C GLU A 14 -9.34 3.68 3.44
N ALA A 15 -9.34 3.78 2.11
CA ALA A 15 -8.28 3.24 1.26
C ALA A 15 -6.91 3.84 1.60
N ARG A 16 -6.82 5.17 1.78
CA ARG A 16 -5.57 5.85 2.17
C ARG A 16 -5.07 5.38 3.54
N ASN A 17 -5.95 5.27 4.53
CA ASN A 17 -5.57 4.82 5.87
C ASN A 17 -5.05 3.37 5.86
N GLN A 18 -5.68 2.49 5.06
CA GLN A 18 -5.21 1.11 4.88
C GLN A 18 -3.85 1.06 4.19
N ALA A 19 -3.67 1.88 3.14
CA ALA A 19 -2.41 2.00 2.43
C ALA A 19 -1.27 2.46 3.34
N GLU A 20 -1.47 3.52 4.12
CA GLU A 20 -0.46 4.04 5.06
C GLU A 20 -0.06 3.00 6.12
N ALA A 21 -1.04 2.28 6.68
CA ALA A 21 -0.77 1.23 7.66
C ALA A 21 0.06 0.08 7.05
N LEU A 22 -0.27 -0.34 5.83
CA LEU A 22 0.45 -1.41 5.15
C LEU A 22 1.85 -0.98 4.71
N VAL A 23 2.01 0.25 4.20
CA VAL A 23 3.31 0.84 3.89
C VAL A 23 4.20 0.83 5.13
N HIS A 24 3.71 1.35 6.25
CA HIS A 24 4.51 1.46 7.47
C HIS A 24 4.98 0.08 7.98
N SER A 25 4.06 -0.89 8.02
CA SER A 25 4.39 -2.26 8.44
C SER A 25 5.37 -2.96 7.48
N SER A 26 5.23 -2.74 6.17
CA SER A 26 6.12 -3.32 5.16
C SER A 26 7.52 -2.70 5.21
N GLU A 27 7.63 -1.38 5.40
CA GLU A 27 8.92 -0.69 5.59
C GLU A 27 9.64 -1.18 6.84
N LYS A 28 8.90 -1.35 7.95
CA LYS A 28 9.45 -1.90 9.18
C LYS A 28 9.97 -3.31 8.97
N SER A 29 9.18 -4.16 8.31
CA SER A 29 9.57 -5.55 8.05
C SER A 29 10.79 -5.61 7.13
N LEU A 30 10.87 -4.77 6.10
CA LEU A 30 12.06 -4.68 5.23
C LEU A 30 13.31 -4.28 5.99
N LYS A 31 13.18 -3.36 6.95
CA LYS A 31 14.29 -2.94 7.82
C LYS A 31 14.75 -4.07 8.74
N GLU A 32 13.82 -4.86 9.28
CA GLU A 32 14.11 -5.91 10.26
C GLU A 32 14.53 -7.24 9.63
N TYR A 33 13.97 -7.58 8.46
CA TYR A 33 14.09 -8.90 7.84
C TYR A 33 14.57 -8.87 6.40
N GLY A 34 14.72 -7.69 5.77
CA GLY A 34 15.13 -7.59 4.36
C GLY A 34 16.46 -8.26 4.05
N GLU A 35 17.36 -8.37 5.03
CA GLU A 35 18.65 -9.10 4.91
C GLU A 35 18.53 -10.61 4.83
N LYS A 36 17.36 -11.16 5.16
CA LYS A 36 17.08 -12.60 5.14
C LYS A 36 16.41 -13.06 3.85
N VAL A 37 16.02 -12.15 2.98
CA VAL A 37 15.41 -12.45 1.67
C VAL A 37 16.34 -12.10 0.52
N SER A 38 15.99 -12.57 -0.68
CA SER A 38 16.75 -12.26 -1.88
C SER A 38 16.73 -10.76 -2.19
N GLU A 39 17.77 -10.26 -2.85
CA GLU A 39 17.82 -8.87 -3.33
C GLU A 39 16.66 -8.55 -4.28
N ALA A 40 16.26 -9.54 -5.10
CA ALA A 40 15.12 -9.41 -6.00
C ALA A 40 13.81 -9.22 -5.23
N ASP A 41 13.55 -10.00 -4.17
CA ASP A 41 12.36 -9.86 -3.35
C ASP A 41 12.37 -8.55 -2.56
N ARG A 42 13.53 -8.17 -2.00
CA ARG A 42 13.69 -6.89 -1.31
C ARG A 42 13.35 -5.71 -2.23
N THR A 43 13.86 -5.73 -3.46
CA THR A 43 13.61 -4.69 -4.46
C THR A 43 12.14 -4.66 -4.85
N ALA A 44 11.53 -5.83 -5.11
CA ALA A 44 10.11 -5.91 -5.45
C ALA A 44 9.20 -5.33 -4.35
N ILE A 45 9.50 -5.60 -3.08
CA ILE A 45 8.74 -5.04 -1.95
C ILE A 45 8.96 -3.52 -1.86
N ALA A 46 10.20 -3.04 -2.00
CA ALA A 46 10.50 -1.61 -1.99
C ALA A 46 9.78 -0.85 -3.11
N ASP A 47 9.75 -1.41 -4.31
CA ASP A 47 9.04 -0.84 -5.46
C ASP A 47 7.51 -0.84 -5.23
N ALA A 48 6.97 -1.91 -4.66
CA ALA A 48 5.55 -2.00 -4.32
C ALA A 48 5.15 -0.96 -3.24
N ILE A 49 6.01 -0.73 -2.24
CA ILE A 49 5.83 0.32 -1.24
C ILE A 49 5.81 1.70 -1.91
N ALA A 50 6.78 1.98 -2.78
CA ALA A 50 6.85 3.26 -3.49
C ALA A 50 5.61 3.50 -4.37
N ALA A 51 5.18 2.47 -5.11
CA ALA A 51 4.00 2.55 -5.96
C ALA A 51 2.71 2.81 -5.14
N LEU A 52 2.56 2.17 -3.98
CA LEU A 52 1.42 2.40 -3.10
C LEU A 52 1.43 3.81 -2.49
N LYS A 53 2.60 4.33 -2.10
CA LYS A 53 2.73 5.71 -1.62
C LYS A 53 2.28 6.71 -2.68
N THR A 54 2.78 6.56 -3.92
CA THR A 54 2.38 7.44 -5.04
C THR A 54 0.88 7.36 -5.32
N ALA A 55 0.28 6.17 -5.31
CA ALA A 55 -1.17 6.03 -5.48
C ALA A 55 -1.97 6.71 -4.34
N ALA A 56 -1.49 6.59 -3.10
CA ALA A 56 -2.16 7.18 -1.93
C ALA A 56 -2.17 8.72 -1.93
N GLU A 57 -1.26 9.38 -2.65
CA GLU A 57 -1.27 10.83 -2.87
C GLU A 57 -2.42 11.27 -3.80
N GLY A 58 -2.87 10.38 -4.68
CA GLY A 58 -3.99 10.58 -5.59
C GLY A 58 -5.36 10.36 -4.96
N ASP A 59 -6.42 10.60 -5.74
CA ASP A 59 -7.82 10.55 -5.32
C ASP A 59 -8.62 9.36 -5.90
N ASP A 60 -7.93 8.36 -6.46
CA ASP A 60 -8.51 7.12 -6.96
C ASP A 60 -8.46 6.01 -5.90
N ALA A 61 -9.59 5.78 -5.22
CA ALA A 61 -9.70 4.72 -4.22
C ALA A 61 -9.46 3.32 -4.80
N ALA A 62 -9.86 3.07 -6.05
CA ALA A 62 -9.69 1.76 -6.68
C ALA A 62 -8.21 1.50 -7.01
N GLU A 63 -7.46 2.53 -7.43
CA GLU A 63 -6.02 2.43 -7.63
C GLU A 63 -5.29 2.16 -6.30
N ILE A 64 -5.66 2.87 -5.23
CA ILE A 64 -5.09 2.67 -3.90
C ILE A 64 -5.36 1.24 -3.40
N GLU A 65 -6.59 0.75 -3.54
CA GLU A 65 -6.95 -0.63 -3.17
C GLU A 65 -6.15 -1.67 -3.98
N ALA A 66 -6.02 -1.48 -5.29
CA ALA A 66 -5.25 -2.38 -6.15
C ALA A 66 -3.76 -2.42 -5.76
N LYS A 67 -3.16 -1.27 -5.47
CA LYS A 67 -1.76 -1.19 -5.00
C LYS A 67 -1.60 -1.74 -3.60
N THR A 68 -2.61 -1.60 -2.74
CA THR A 68 -2.62 -2.17 -1.39
C THR A 68 -2.60 -3.69 -1.46
N GLN A 69 -3.42 -4.30 -2.33
CA GLN A 69 -3.41 -5.75 -2.57
C GLN A 69 -2.07 -6.21 -3.14
N ALA A 70 -1.53 -5.49 -4.14
CA ALA A 70 -0.23 -5.83 -4.73
C ALA A 70 0.92 -5.80 -3.70
N LEU A 71 0.94 -4.80 -2.81
CA LEU A 71 1.92 -4.77 -1.72
C LEU A 71 1.69 -5.90 -0.73
N ALA A 72 0.43 -6.19 -0.35
CA ALA A 72 0.13 -7.27 0.58
C ALA A 72 0.62 -8.62 0.07
N GLU A 73 0.38 -8.92 -1.22
CA GLU A 73 0.86 -10.15 -1.87
C GLU A 73 2.39 -10.20 -1.96
N THR A 74 3.04 -9.08 -2.27
CA THR A 74 4.50 -9.03 -2.39
C THR A 74 5.18 -9.15 -1.02
N SER A 75 4.61 -8.53 0.02
CA SER A 75 5.09 -8.60 1.40
C SER A 75 4.95 -9.99 2.03
N MET A 76 4.14 -10.91 1.48
CA MET A 76 4.09 -12.31 1.94
C MET A 76 5.37 -13.09 1.66
N LYS A 77 6.25 -12.57 0.79
CA LYS A 77 7.54 -13.20 0.45
C LYS A 77 8.67 -12.83 1.44
N LEU A 78 8.39 -11.93 2.37
CA LEU A 78 9.31 -11.42 3.38
C LEU A 78 9.34 -12.32 4.63
#